data_AF-A0A0M3IVL2-F1
#
_entry.id   AF-A0A0M3IVL2-F1
#
_cell.length_a   1.000
_cell.length_b   1.000
_cell.length_c   1.000
_cell.angle_alpha   90.00
_cell.angle_beta   90.00
_cell.angle_gamma   90.00
#
_symmetry.space_group_name_H-M   'P 1'
#
loop_
_entity.id
_entity.type
_entity.pdbx_description
1 polymer ?
#
loop_
_entity_poly.entity_id
_entity_poly.type
_entity_poly.pdbx_seq_one_letter_code
_entity_poly.pdbx_strand_id
1 'polypeptide(L)'
;MTSSSDRLACCCVDNCQSHCPCVSRCVYDSSGRLTDKVREMAEKQELGVILECNASCFCSSQCPSRVAQNGVRSHLEVYRSRRYGWAVRSAVPIQKGEFISEYTGELISGEEADKREDDTYLFEIVVGEFISEYTGELISGEEADKREDDTYLFEIVNAYPVD
;
A
#
# COMPACT_ATOMS: atom_id res chain seq x y z
N MET A 1 -27.61 29.66 -2.07
CA MET A 1 -27.40 28.27 -2.52
C MET A 1 -25.93 28.17 -2.90
N THR A 2 -25.07 27.73 -1.98
CA THR A 2 -23.63 27.65 -2.24
C THR A 2 -23.37 26.50 -3.21
N SER A 3 -22.86 26.85 -4.38
CA SER A 3 -22.33 25.94 -5.40
C SER A 3 -21.43 24.88 -4.78
N SER A 4 -21.69 23.62 -5.14
CA SER A 4 -20.99 22.41 -4.73
C SER A 4 -19.50 22.50 -5.07
N SER A 5 -18.70 22.96 -4.12
CA SER A 5 -17.24 22.86 -4.15
C SER A 5 -16.85 21.40 -3.93
N ASP A 6 -15.97 20.85 -4.78
CA ASP A 6 -15.32 19.54 -4.63
C ASP A 6 -14.62 19.44 -3.28
N ARG A 7 -15.37 19.05 -2.24
CA ARG A 7 -14.81 18.81 -0.92
C ARG A 7 -14.21 17.41 -0.89
N LEU A 8 -12.89 17.34 -0.79
CA LEU A 8 -12.14 16.10 -0.57
C LEU A 8 -12.52 15.40 0.75
N ALA A 9 -13.05 16.16 1.71
CA ALA A 9 -13.48 15.67 3.01
C ALA A 9 -15.02 15.51 3.10
N CYS A 10 -15.48 14.43 3.74
CA CYS A 10 -16.91 14.25 4.00
C CYS A 10 -17.37 14.96 5.27
N CYS A 11 -18.64 15.33 5.29
CA CYS A 11 -19.36 15.84 6.48
C CYS A 11 -20.37 14.82 7.02
N CYS A 12 -20.11 13.52 6.84
CA CYS A 12 -21.04 12.46 7.22
C CYS A 12 -21.15 12.33 8.74
N VAL A 13 -22.39 12.26 9.24
CA VAL A 13 -22.72 12.04 10.67
C VAL A 13 -23.03 10.56 10.97
N ASP A 14 -23.24 9.75 9.94
CA ASP A 14 -23.60 8.33 9.98
C ASP A 14 -22.39 7.42 9.75
N ASN A 15 -21.18 7.91 10.00
CA ASN A 15 -19.92 7.19 9.74
C ASN A 15 -19.79 6.67 8.29
N CYS A 16 -20.29 7.45 7.33
CA CYS A 16 -20.26 7.14 5.89
C CYS A 16 -21.08 5.91 5.48
N GLN A 17 -22.14 5.57 6.22
CA GLN A 17 -23.00 4.44 5.87
C GLN A 17 -23.90 4.72 4.65
N SER A 18 -24.23 5.99 4.38
CA SER A 18 -25.08 6.37 3.25
C SER A 18 -24.54 7.58 2.49
N HIS A 19 -24.60 7.53 1.15
CA HIS A 19 -24.32 8.63 0.22
C HIS A 19 -23.10 9.51 0.59
N CYS A 20 -21.97 8.87 0.88
CA CYS A 20 -20.74 9.55 1.26
C CYS A 20 -19.76 9.65 0.08
N PRO A 21 -19.24 10.85 -0.27
CA PRO A 21 -18.19 10.99 -1.29
C PRO A 21 -16.96 10.11 -1.03
N CYS A 22 -16.59 9.92 0.24
CA CYS A 22 -15.48 9.05 0.62
C CYS A 22 -15.71 7.57 0.30
N VAL A 23 -16.96 7.10 0.36
CA VAL A 23 -17.30 5.72 0.00
C VAL A 23 -17.36 5.56 -1.51
N SER A 24 -17.88 6.57 -2.22
CA SER A 24 -17.87 6.58 -3.69
C SER A 24 -16.45 6.53 -4.28
N ARG A 25 -15.46 7.11 -3.59
CA ARG A 25 -14.03 7.03 -3.96
C ARG A 25 -13.26 5.91 -3.24
N CYS A 26 -13.93 5.11 -2.41
CA CYS A 26 -13.26 4.09 -1.62
C CYS A 26 -12.74 2.97 -2.52
N VAL A 27 -11.47 2.63 -2.36
CA VAL A 27 -10.80 1.57 -3.13
C VAL A 27 -10.83 0.21 -2.42
N TYR A 28 -11.30 0.19 -1.18
CA TYR A 28 -11.32 -0.99 -0.32
C TYR A 28 -12.71 -1.66 -0.28
N ASP A 29 -12.71 -2.98 -0.15
CA ASP A 29 -13.88 -3.80 0.17
C ASP A 29 -14.26 -3.69 1.66
N SER A 30 -15.33 -4.38 2.06
CA SER A 30 -15.81 -4.40 3.45
C SER A 30 -14.83 -5.03 4.44
N SER A 31 -13.82 -5.78 3.96
CA SER A 31 -12.76 -6.38 4.75
C SER A 31 -11.50 -5.51 4.81
N GLY A 32 -11.51 -4.34 4.16
CA GLY A 32 -10.36 -3.44 4.10
C GLY A 32 -9.30 -3.85 3.08
N ARG A 33 -9.64 -4.69 2.10
CA ARG A 33 -8.73 -5.11 1.02
C ARG A 33 -9.01 -4.33 -0.26
N LEU A 34 -8.00 -4.09 -1.10
CA LEU A 34 -8.21 -3.49 -2.41
C LEU A 34 -9.19 -4.33 -3.24
N THR A 35 -10.18 -3.67 -3.84
CA THR A 35 -11.12 -4.33 -4.76
C THR A 35 -10.41 -4.89 -6.00
N ASP A 36 -11.00 -5.90 -6.64
CA ASP A 36 -10.40 -6.50 -7.84
C ASP A 36 -10.16 -5.48 -8.95
N LYS A 37 -11.09 -4.53 -9.14
CA LYS A 37 -10.93 -3.42 -10.10
C LYS A 37 -9.68 -2.59 -9.80
N VAL A 38 -9.47 -2.21 -8.54
CA VAL A 38 -8.32 -1.38 -8.15
C VAL A 38 -7.02 -2.16 -8.31
N ARG A 39 -7.04 -3.46 -8.00
CA ARG A 39 -5.90 -4.35 -8.21
C ARG A 39 -5.54 -4.50 -9.69
N GLU A 40 -6.54 -4.67 -10.56
CA GLU A 40 -6.33 -4.73 -12.00
C GLU A 40 -5.71 -3.41 -12.52
N MET A 41 -6.17 -2.26 -12.03
CA MET A 41 -5.55 -0.96 -12.35
C MET A 41 -4.09 -0.89 -11.87
N ALA A 42 -3.79 -1.43 -10.68
CA ALA A 42 -2.43 -1.46 -10.16
C ALA A 42 -1.51 -2.35 -11.01
N GLU A 43 -1.98 -3.55 -11.37
CA GLU A 43 -1.27 -4.51 -12.23
C GLU A 43 -0.98 -3.92 -13.62
N LYS A 44 -1.87 -3.03 -14.12
CA LYS A 44 -1.69 -2.29 -15.39
C LYS A 44 -0.92 -0.98 -15.27
N GLN A 45 -0.44 -0.62 -14.09
CA GLN A 45 0.20 0.69 -13.81
C GLN A 45 -0.71 1.90 -14.12
N GLU A 46 -2.02 1.71 -14.03
CA GLU A 46 -3.05 2.74 -14.24
C GLU A 46 -3.59 3.28 -12.90
N LEU A 47 -3.19 2.69 -11.78
CA LEU A 47 -3.60 3.13 -10.46
C LEU A 47 -2.85 4.40 -10.05
N GLY A 48 -3.58 5.50 -9.90
CA GLY A 48 -3.07 6.73 -9.32
C GLY A 48 -3.02 6.72 -7.79
N VAL A 49 -2.95 7.91 -7.20
CA VAL A 49 -2.88 8.08 -5.74
C VAL A 49 -4.19 7.63 -5.08
N ILE A 50 -4.08 6.75 -4.09
CA ILE A 50 -5.19 6.40 -3.21
C ILE A 50 -5.36 7.49 -2.15
N LEU A 51 -6.55 8.06 -2.06
CA LEU A 51 -6.90 9.03 -1.04
C LEU A 51 -7.80 8.36 0.01
N GLU A 52 -7.33 8.31 1.24
CA GLU A 52 -8.12 7.88 2.40
C GLU A 52 -8.94 9.03 3.00
N CYS A 53 -9.82 8.73 3.96
CA CYS A 53 -10.36 9.73 4.86
C CYS A 53 -9.28 10.23 5.81
N ASN A 54 -9.34 11.51 6.20
CA ASN A 54 -8.36 12.12 7.08
C ASN A 54 -9.05 12.90 8.21
N ALA A 55 -8.30 13.65 9.00
CA ALA A 55 -8.82 14.42 10.14
C ALA A 55 -9.83 15.51 9.74
N SER A 56 -9.86 15.93 8.47
CA SER A 56 -10.86 16.89 7.96
C SER A 56 -12.22 16.24 7.70
N CYS A 57 -12.30 14.90 7.66
CA CYS A 57 -13.56 14.16 7.52
C CYS A 57 -14.26 14.02 8.87
N PHE A 58 -15.59 14.12 8.86
CA PHE A 58 -16.41 14.00 10.09
C PHE A 58 -16.68 12.54 10.48
N CYS A 59 -16.33 11.59 9.61
CA CYS A 59 -16.43 10.17 9.89
C CYS A 59 -15.40 9.69 10.91
N SER A 60 -15.77 8.66 11.67
CA SER A 60 -14.92 8.07 12.70
C SER A 60 -13.74 7.27 12.11
N SER A 61 -12.89 6.76 12.99
CA SER A 61 -11.80 5.82 12.65
C SER A 61 -12.29 4.49 12.05
N GLN A 62 -13.57 4.16 12.21
CA GLN A 62 -14.19 2.94 11.65
C GLN A 62 -14.68 3.13 10.21
N CYS A 63 -14.41 4.27 9.58
CA CYS A 63 -14.78 4.49 8.18
C CYS A 63 -14.03 3.48 7.28
N PRO A 64 -14.72 2.83 6.30
CA PRO A 64 -14.07 1.85 5.42
C PRO A 64 -12.99 2.46 4.52
N SER A 65 -13.00 3.78 4.33
CA SER A 65 -11.95 4.53 3.62
C SER A 65 -10.75 4.89 4.53
N ARG A 66 -10.54 4.14 5.62
CA ARG A 66 -9.38 4.25 6.52
C ARG A 66 -8.79 2.85 6.74
N VAL A 67 -7.78 2.46 5.97
CA VAL A 67 -7.12 1.14 6.07
C VAL A 67 -5.64 1.32 6.41
N ALA A 68 -4.86 1.94 5.55
CA ALA A 68 -3.40 2.09 5.73
C ALA A 68 -3.08 2.91 6.98
N GLN A 69 -3.83 3.99 7.24
CA GLN A 69 -3.64 4.82 8.43
C GLN A 69 -3.91 4.10 9.76
N ASN A 70 -4.58 2.96 9.73
CA ASN A 70 -4.83 2.15 10.93
C ASN A 70 -3.64 1.24 11.28
N GLY A 71 -2.55 1.29 10.50
CA GLY A 71 -1.32 0.57 10.73
C GLY A 71 -1.35 -0.90 10.30
N VAL A 72 -0.22 -1.57 10.56
CA VAL A 72 0.00 -2.98 10.24
C VAL A 72 -0.98 -3.87 10.99
N ARG A 73 -1.64 -4.78 10.27
CA ARG A 73 -2.58 -5.78 10.84
C ARG A 73 -2.09 -7.21 10.70
N SER A 74 -1.23 -7.47 9.72
CA SER A 74 -0.68 -8.81 9.45
C SER A 74 0.43 -9.14 10.45
N HIS A 75 0.55 -10.41 10.84
CA HIS A 75 1.60 -10.86 11.76
C HIS A 75 2.91 -11.09 10.99
N LEU A 76 3.84 -10.14 11.08
CA LEU A 76 5.12 -10.16 10.38
C LEU A 76 6.27 -10.56 11.32
N GLU A 77 7.25 -11.27 10.78
CA GLU A 77 8.45 -11.75 11.46
C GLU A 77 9.69 -11.28 10.72
N VAL A 78 10.62 -10.64 11.45
CA VAL A 78 11.97 -10.38 10.96
C VAL A 78 12.81 -11.65 11.18
N TYR A 79 13.43 -12.16 10.13
CA TYR A 79 14.25 -13.37 10.19
C TYR A 79 15.56 -13.22 9.42
N ARG A 80 16.52 -14.10 9.72
CA ARG A 80 17.78 -14.17 8.99
C ARG A 80 17.62 -15.13 7.80
N SER A 81 17.49 -14.58 6.60
CA SER A 81 17.58 -15.32 5.34
C SER A 81 18.99 -15.86 5.12
N ARG A 82 19.09 -17.02 4.46
CA ARG A 82 20.38 -17.61 4.06
C ARG A 82 21.06 -16.83 2.94
N ARG A 83 20.27 -16.07 2.16
CA ARG A 83 20.72 -15.41 0.94
C ARG A 83 20.69 -13.89 1.05
N TYR A 84 19.58 -13.33 1.54
CA TYR A 84 19.32 -11.89 1.50
C TYR A 84 19.67 -11.16 2.81
N GLY A 85 20.31 -11.87 3.75
CA GLY A 85 20.63 -11.29 5.05
C GLY A 85 19.41 -11.19 5.95
N TRP A 86 19.03 -9.98 6.39
CA TRP A 86 17.81 -9.78 7.18
C TRP A 86 16.62 -9.58 6.25
N ALA A 87 15.52 -10.26 6.56
CA ALA A 87 14.34 -10.40 5.70
C ALA A 87 13.05 -10.34 6.54
N VAL A 88 11.91 -10.09 5.91
CA VAL A 88 10.60 -9.98 6.57
C VAL A 88 9.63 -10.96 5.94
N ARG A 89 9.09 -11.87 6.74
CA ARG A 89 8.06 -12.82 6.30
C ARG A 89 6.77 -12.65 7.08
N SER A 90 5.67 -13.10 6.51
CA SER A 90 4.42 -13.26 7.23
C SER A 90 4.37 -14.61 7.96
N ALA A 91 3.94 -14.58 9.22
CA ALA A 91 3.62 -15.78 10.00
C ALA A 91 2.22 -16.33 9.67
N VAL A 92 1.40 -15.57 8.94
CA VAL A 92 0.02 -15.90 8.59
C VAL A 92 -0.24 -15.69 7.10
N PRO A 93 -1.22 -16.37 6.49
CA PRO A 93 -1.64 -16.07 5.12
C PRO A 93 -2.12 -14.62 5.02
N ILE A 94 -1.67 -13.91 3.99
CA ILE A 94 -2.06 -12.54 3.65
C ILE A 94 -2.99 -12.61 2.45
N GLN A 95 -4.17 -12.03 2.57
CA GLN A 95 -5.16 -12.09 1.50
C GLN A 95 -4.80 -11.12 0.37
N LYS A 96 -5.12 -11.48 -0.88
CA LYS A 96 -4.83 -10.60 -2.03
C LYS A 96 -5.54 -9.25 -1.85
N GLY A 97 -4.77 -8.16 -1.96
CA GLY A 97 -5.26 -6.79 -1.74
C GLY A 97 -5.24 -6.32 -0.29
N GLU A 98 -4.81 -7.15 0.66
CA GLU A 98 -4.64 -6.74 2.06
C GLU A 98 -3.48 -5.73 2.20
N PHE A 99 -3.70 -4.69 3.00
CA PHE A 99 -2.64 -3.76 3.38
C PHE A 99 -1.70 -4.43 4.38
N ILE A 100 -0.40 -4.31 4.14
CA ILE A 100 0.61 -4.99 4.95
C ILE A 100 1.37 -3.99 5.81
N SER A 101 2.14 -3.09 5.22
CA SER A 101 2.91 -2.07 5.91
C SER A 101 3.24 -0.90 5.00
N GLU A 102 3.60 0.22 5.61
CA GLU A 102 4.23 1.35 4.96
C GLU A 102 5.74 1.14 4.83
N TYR A 103 6.34 1.68 3.76
CA TYR A 103 7.78 1.88 3.67
C TYR A 103 8.15 3.16 4.43
N THR A 104 8.43 3.03 5.72
CA THR A 104 8.75 4.18 6.58
C THR A 104 10.25 4.45 6.61
N GLY A 105 10.65 5.71 6.48
CA GLY A 105 12.05 6.11 6.54
C GLY A 105 12.22 7.62 6.73
N GLU A 106 13.45 8.09 6.54
CA GLU A 106 13.76 9.51 6.52
C GLU A 106 13.32 10.13 5.18
N LEU A 107 12.53 11.20 5.22
CA LEU A 107 12.18 11.95 4.03
C LEU A 107 13.30 12.93 3.69
N ILE A 108 13.97 12.71 2.56
CA ILE A 108 15.07 13.54 2.07
C ILE A 108 14.77 14.09 0.67
N SER A 109 15.46 15.16 0.27
CA SER A 109 15.40 15.65 -1.11
C SER A 109 16.24 14.77 -2.03
N GLY A 110 15.98 14.82 -3.34
CA GLY A 110 16.82 14.14 -4.34
C GLY A 110 18.29 14.56 -4.26
N GLU A 111 18.57 15.86 -4.04
CA GLU A 111 19.94 16.36 -3.87
C GLU A 111 20.65 15.79 -2.62
N GLU A 112 19.91 15.42 -1.58
CA GLU A 112 20.46 14.78 -0.38
C GLU A 112 20.63 13.28 -0.61
N ALA A 113 19.72 12.65 -1.35
CA ALA A 113 19.83 11.26 -1.77
C ALA A 113 21.10 11.03 -2.63
N ASP A 114 21.37 11.91 -3.60
CA ASP A 114 22.56 11.85 -4.48
C ASP A 114 23.90 11.94 -3.73
N LYS A 115 23.88 12.45 -2.48
CA LYS A 115 25.08 12.57 -1.63
C LYS A 115 25.29 11.36 -0.74
N ARG A 116 24.32 10.44 -0.65
CA ARG A 116 24.45 9.24 0.17
C ARG A 116 25.47 8.30 -0.49
N GLU A 117 26.44 7.84 0.29
CA GLU A 117 27.40 6.82 -0.17
C GLU A 117 26.74 5.44 -0.26
N ASP A 118 25.68 5.21 0.52
CA ASP A 118 24.89 3.99 0.55
C ASP A 118 23.43 4.30 0.16
N ASP A 119 23.02 3.79 -0.99
CA ASP A 119 21.69 3.95 -1.59
C ASP A 119 20.81 2.69 -1.43
N THR A 120 21.29 1.66 -0.72
CA THR A 120 20.65 0.33 -0.60
C THR A 120 19.21 0.39 -0.08
N TYR A 121 18.85 1.41 0.70
CA TYR A 121 17.56 1.56 1.36
C TYR A 121 16.79 2.82 0.92
N LEU A 122 17.08 3.35 -0.26
CA LEU A 122 16.34 4.47 -0.83
C LEU A 122 15.07 3.99 -1.54
N PHE A 123 13.98 4.71 -1.33
CA PHE A 123 12.73 4.53 -2.05
C PHE A 123 12.35 5.86 -2.70
N GLU A 124 12.24 5.89 -4.02
CA GLU A 124 11.95 7.11 -4.77
C GLU A 124 10.45 7.43 -4.75
N ILE A 125 10.12 8.68 -4.41
CA ILE A 125 8.75 9.20 -4.49
C ILE A 125 8.63 10.03 -5.76
N VAL A 126 7.90 9.51 -6.75
CA VAL A 126 7.64 10.23 -8.00
C VAL A 126 6.27 10.92 -7.95
N VAL A 127 6.26 12.24 -8.20
CA VAL A 127 5.03 13.06 -8.23
C VAL A 127 4.82 13.59 -9.64
N GLY A 128 4.00 12.91 -10.46
CA GLY A 128 3.69 13.32 -11.85
C GLY A 128 3.89 12.20 -12.87
N GLU A 129 3.56 12.46 -14.15
CA GLU A 129 3.64 11.48 -15.26
C GLU A 129 5.08 10.97 -15.41
N PHE A 130 5.37 9.81 -14.82
CA PHE A 130 6.28 8.74 -15.25
C PHE A 130 6.45 7.82 -14.03
N ILE A 131 5.58 6.82 -13.90
CA ILE A 131 5.93 5.66 -13.07
C ILE A 131 6.98 4.92 -13.88
N SER A 132 8.25 5.00 -13.48
CA SER A 132 9.27 4.09 -14.03
C SER A 132 8.84 2.68 -13.67
N GLU A 133 8.91 1.78 -14.65
CA GLU A 133 8.54 0.37 -14.50
C GLU A 133 9.28 -0.24 -13.31
N TYR A 134 8.57 -0.43 -12.19
CA TYR A 134 8.97 -1.34 -11.13
C TYR A 134 7.84 -2.37 -10.98
N THR A 135 7.95 -3.45 -11.75
CA THR A 135 7.11 -4.63 -11.58
C THR A 135 7.74 -5.54 -10.54
N GLY A 136 7.31 -5.43 -9.29
CA GLY A 136 7.56 -6.47 -8.29
C GLY A 136 6.69 -7.68 -8.60
N GLU A 137 7.28 -8.86 -8.79
CA GLU A 137 6.53 -10.11 -8.89
C GLU A 137 6.37 -10.76 -7.51
N LEU A 138 5.16 -11.25 -7.20
CA LEU A 138 4.92 -12.07 -6.02
C LEU A 138 5.41 -13.50 -6.29
N ILE A 139 6.47 -13.92 -5.61
CA ILE A 139 7.00 -15.30 -5.67
C ILE A 139 7.10 -15.91 -4.27
N SER A 140 7.05 -17.24 -4.19
CA SER A 140 7.16 -17.95 -2.90
C SER A 140 8.57 -17.82 -2.30
N GLY A 141 8.70 -17.94 -0.98
CA GLY A 141 10.01 -17.87 -0.30
C GLY A 141 11.00 -18.94 -0.79
N GLU A 142 10.51 -20.12 -1.15
CA GLU A 142 11.33 -21.19 -1.74
C GLU A 142 11.79 -20.89 -3.18
N GLU A 143 11.06 -20.04 -3.90
CA GLU A 143 11.35 -19.66 -5.29
C GLU A 143 12.23 -18.42 -5.36
N ALA A 144 12.07 -17.48 -4.41
CA ALA A 144 13.01 -16.38 -4.17
C ALA A 144 14.41 -16.93 -3.87
N ASP A 145 14.55 -17.87 -2.94
CA ASP A 145 15.83 -18.49 -2.58
C ASP A 145 16.55 -19.15 -3.78
N LYS A 146 15.83 -19.48 -4.87
CA LYS A 146 16.35 -20.14 -6.09
C LYS A 146 16.67 -19.19 -7.26
N ARG A 147 16.18 -17.94 -7.30
CA ARG A 147 16.35 -17.03 -8.45
C ARG A 147 17.71 -16.37 -8.50
N GLU A 148 18.53 -16.52 -9.53
CA GLU A 148 19.90 -15.97 -9.57
C GLU A 148 20.02 -14.42 -9.65
N ASP A 149 18.93 -13.68 -9.86
CA ASP A 149 18.90 -12.21 -10.03
C ASP A 149 18.62 -11.48 -8.69
N ASP A 150 19.21 -10.29 -8.52
CA ASP A 150 19.13 -9.38 -7.37
C ASP A 150 17.98 -8.35 -7.48
N THR A 151 16.97 -8.61 -8.33
CA THR A 151 15.82 -7.71 -8.47
C THR A 151 15.15 -7.48 -7.12
N TYR A 152 15.05 -6.23 -6.66
CA TYR A 152 14.50 -5.84 -5.36
C TYR A 152 13.12 -6.48 -5.10
N LEU A 153 13.13 -7.53 -4.28
CA LEU A 153 11.94 -8.26 -3.87
C LEU A 153 11.27 -7.47 -2.75
N PHE A 154 10.09 -6.91 -3.02
CA PHE A 154 9.16 -6.57 -1.93
C PHE A 154 8.60 -7.88 -1.38
N GLU A 155 9.28 -8.39 -0.36
CA GLU A 155 8.93 -9.60 0.36
C GLU A 155 7.66 -9.34 1.19
N ILE A 156 6.53 -9.84 0.72
CA ILE A 156 5.37 -10.09 1.57
C ILE A 156 4.86 -11.49 1.31
N VAL A 157 5.10 -12.35 2.29
CA VAL A 157 4.98 -13.81 2.18
C VAL A 157 3.51 -14.24 2.33
N ASN A 158 3.11 -15.17 1.46
CA ASN A 158 1.89 -15.99 1.47
C ASN A 158 0.55 -15.33 1.13
N ALA A 159 0.32 -15.00 -0.14
CA ALA A 159 -1.03 -14.95 -0.71
C ALA A 159 -1.39 -16.30 -1.35
N TYR A 160 -2.04 -17.17 -0.57
CA TYR A 160 -2.72 -18.33 -1.16
C TYR A 160 -4.11 -17.91 -1.67
N PRO A 161 -4.54 -18.31 -2.88
CA PRO A 161 -5.94 -18.24 -3.24
C PRO A 161 -6.72 -19.17 -2.31
N VAL A 162 -7.75 -18.62 -1.65
CA VAL A 162 -8.77 -19.43 -0.98
C VAL A 162 -9.98 -19.41 -1.89
N ASP A 163 -10.39 -20.59 -2.36
CA ASP A 163 -11.58 -20.81 -3.20
C ASP A 163 -12.86 -20.21 -2.59
#